data_AF-T0ZDM4-F1
#
_entry.id   AF-T0ZDM4-F1
#
_cell.length_a   1.000
_cell.length_b   1.000
_cell.length_c   1.000
_cell.angle_alpha   90.00
_cell.angle_beta   90.00
_cell.angle_gamma   90.00
#
_symmetry.space_group_name_H-M   'P 1'
#
loop_
_entity.id
_entity.type
_entity.pdbx_description
1 polymer ?
#
loop_
_entity_poly.entity_id
_entity_poly.type
_entity_poly.pdbx_seq_one_letter_code
_entity_poly.pdbx_strand_id
1 'polypeptide(L)'
;MEYGQQLGLPWGVSESGYNTQDMHCNYQYRAFGVPGLGLRRGLSEERVVAPYASTLALLVAPAAACANLQRLAVAGVEGRYGLYEAVDYTPARLPRGQSAAVVRSFMAHHQGMSLLALDHLLQQRPMQRRFESDPSLRATLLLLQERVPKTAAEYRHASAALAPQALA
;
A
#
# COMPACT_ATOMS: atom_id res chain seq x y z
N MET A 1 11.27 3.38 -0.09
CA MET A 1 11.68 3.35 1.34
C MET A 1 12.37 4.67 1.72
N GLU A 2 13.06 5.27 0.76
CA GLU A 2 13.79 6.54 0.89
C GLU A 2 12.91 7.67 1.41
N TYR A 3 11.66 7.79 0.96
CA TYR A 3 10.78 8.88 1.41
C TYR A 3 10.51 8.84 2.93
N GLY A 4 10.29 7.65 3.49
CA GLY A 4 10.14 7.50 4.95
C GLY A 4 11.42 7.89 5.68
N GLN A 5 12.59 7.51 5.14
CA GLN A 5 13.89 7.88 5.72
C GLN A 5 14.13 9.40 5.68
N GLN A 6 13.82 10.06 4.56
CA GLN A 6 13.92 11.52 4.42
C GLN A 6 13.06 12.26 5.46
N LEU A 7 11.90 11.72 5.79
CA LEU A 7 11.01 12.27 6.81
C LEU A 7 11.35 11.82 8.24
N GLY A 8 12.31 10.90 8.42
CA GLY A 8 12.59 10.28 9.71
C GLY A 8 11.45 9.42 10.24
N LEU A 9 10.53 8.94 9.39
CA LEU A 9 9.35 8.15 9.75
C LEU A 9 9.52 6.68 9.35
N PRO A 10 8.74 5.74 9.92
CA PRO A 10 8.55 4.42 9.31
C PRO A 10 8.00 4.56 7.87
N TRP A 11 8.22 3.54 7.04
CA TRP A 11 7.72 3.54 5.66
C TRP A 11 6.64 2.46 5.45
N GLY A 12 5.91 2.56 4.35
CA GLY A 12 4.79 1.69 4.01
C GLY A 12 3.60 2.56 3.67
N VAL A 13 3.47 2.99 2.43
CA VAL A 13 2.39 3.89 1.99
C VAL A 13 1.56 3.14 0.96
N SER A 14 0.26 3.05 1.22
CA SER A 14 -0.73 2.43 0.34
C SER A 14 -2.12 2.92 0.77
N GLU A 15 -3.19 2.48 0.13
CA GLU A 15 -4.55 2.71 0.59
C GLU A 15 -4.76 2.26 2.04
N SER A 16 -5.38 3.11 2.85
CA SER A 16 -5.59 2.81 4.27
C SER A 16 -6.61 3.74 4.91
N GLY A 17 -7.00 3.39 6.14
CA GLY A 17 -7.66 4.31 7.04
C GLY A 17 -6.75 5.46 7.48
N TYR A 18 -7.30 6.62 7.79
CA TYR A 18 -6.55 7.79 8.30
C TYR A 18 -7.32 8.52 9.41
N ASN A 19 -6.65 9.45 10.11
CA ASN A 19 -7.19 10.09 11.32
C ASN A 19 -8.21 11.20 11.02
N THR A 20 -9.21 10.88 10.22
CA THR A 20 -10.45 11.64 10.05
C THR A 20 -11.60 10.68 10.23
N GLN A 21 -12.60 11.08 11.01
CA GLN A 21 -13.76 10.25 11.30
C GLN A 21 -15.04 10.88 10.78
N ASP A 22 -16.01 10.05 10.40
CA ASP A 22 -17.38 10.51 10.13
C ASP A 22 -18.17 10.73 11.43
N MET A 23 -19.44 11.09 11.30
CA MET A 23 -20.38 11.27 12.41
C MET A 23 -20.62 10.00 13.23
N HIS A 24 -20.27 8.82 12.70
CA HIS A 24 -20.41 7.53 13.36
C HIS A 24 -19.08 7.04 13.96
N CYS A 25 -18.06 7.91 14.02
CA CYS A 25 -16.71 7.60 14.50
C CYS A 25 -15.97 6.55 13.64
N ASN A 26 -16.35 6.37 12.38
CA ASN A 26 -15.61 5.51 11.45
C ASN A 26 -14.45 6.29 10.85
N TYR A 27 -13.25 5.72 10.91
CA TYR A 27 -12.11 6.24 10.16
C TYR A 27 -12.41 6.26 8.66
N GLN A 28 -12.10 7.38 8.02
CA GLN A 28 -12.18 7.53 6.58
C GLN A 28 -11.05 6.75 5.89
N TYR A 29 -11.29 6.33 4.65
CA TYR A 29 -10.40 5.45 3.89
C TYR A 29 -10.12 6.01 2.49
N ARG A 30 -8.88 5.93 2.03
CA ARG A 30 -8.49 6.31 0.66
C ARG A 30 -7.11 5.79 0.27
N ALA A 31 -6.77 5.95 -1.01
CA ALA A 31 -5.42 5.72 -1.52
C ALA A 31 -4.45 6.85 -1.12
N PHE A 32 -3.29 6.45 -0.60
CA PHE A 32 -2.12 7.31 -0.37
C PHE A 32 -0.99 6.94 -1.32
N GLY A 33 -0.04 7.84 -1.49
CA GLY A 33 1.09 7.62 -2.39
C GLY A 33 2.31 8.45 -2.00
N VAL A 34 3.46 8.03 -2.49
CA VAL A 34 4.72 8.76 -2.31
C VAL A 34 4.82 9.86 -3.38
N PRO A 35 5.24 11.09 -3.03
CA PRO A 35 5.49 12.15 -4.00
C PRO A 35 6.47 11.71 -5.09
N GLY A 36 6.19 12.08 -6.35
CA GLY A 36 7.03 11.73 -7.50
C GLY A 36 6.74 10.34 -8.10
N LEU A 37 6.01 9.47 -7.40
CA LEU A 37 5.57 8.17 -7.94
C LEU A 37 4.07 8.11 -8.25
N GLY A 38 3.27 8.94 -7.59
CA GLY A 38 1.82 8.96 -7.81
C GLY A 38 1.36 9.95 -8.87
N LEU A 39 0.30 9.58 -9.59
CA LEU A 39 -0.39 10.44 -10.57
C LEU A 39 -1.19 11.58 -9.93
N ARG A 40 -1.53 11.45 -8.63
CA ARG A 40 -2.33 12.43 -7.89
C ARG A 40 -1.47 13.61 -7.42
N ARG A 41 -1.96 14.84 -7.58
CA ARG A 41 -1.33 16.04 -6.98
C ARG A 41 -1.53 16.06 -5.46
N GLY A 42 -0.63 16.72 -4.73
CA GLY A 42 -0.76 16.94 -3.28
C GLY A 42 -0.31 15.78 -2.37
N LEU A 43 0.27 14.72 -2.94
CA LEU A 43 0.71 13.54 -2.17
C LEU A 43 1.76 13.84 -1.09
N SER A 44 2.48 14.96 -1.18
CA SER A 44 3.52 15.35 -0.21
C SER A 44 2.96 15.86 1.13
N GLU A 45 1.68 16.22 1.16
CA GLU A 45 1.01 16.78 2.33
C GLU A 45 0.46 15.68 3.25
N GLU A 46 0.43 14.44 2.74
CA GLU A 46 -0.23 13.31 3.40
C GLU A 46 0.79 12.25 3.78
N ARG A 47 0.90 12.01 5.10
CA ARG A 47 1.93 11.14 5.67
C ARG A 47 1.26 10.04 6.48
N VAL A 48 0.61 9.12 5.78
CA VAL A 48 -0.05 7.97 6.40
C VAL A 48 0.76 6.73 6.11
N VAL A 49 1.15 6.02 7.16
CA VAL A 49 1.90 4.76 7.08
C VAL A 49 0.96 3.61 7.38
N ALA A 50 0.83 2.69 6.43
CA ALA A 50 0.03 1.48 6.52
C ALA A 50 0.96 0.25 6.72
N PRO A 51 0.96 -0.39 7.90
CA PRO A 51 1.87 -1.51 8.19
C PRO A 51 1.75 -2.71 7.24
N TYR A 52 0.57 -2.96 6.68
CA TYR A 52 0.39 -4.06 5.72
C TYR A 52 1.23 -3.84 4.44
N ALA A 53 1.40 -2.59 4.01
CA ALA A 53 2.24 -2.26 2.85
C ALA A 53 3.72 -2.56 3.13
N SER A 54 4.18 -2.29 4.35
CA SER A 54 5.53 -2.72 4.79
C SER A 54 5.64 -4.23 4.85
N THR A 55 4.56 -4.93 5.24
CA THR A 55 4.52 -6.39 5.29
C THR A 55 4.57 -7.01 3.90
N LEU A 56 3.86 -6.45 2.91
CA LEU A 56 3.95 -6.87 1.51
C LEU A 56 5.36 -6.71 0.93
N ALA A 57 6.17 -5.79 1.44
CA ALA A 57 7.57 -5.66 1.02
C ALA A 57 8.47 -6.84 1.47
N LEU A 58 7.99 -7.76 2.32
CA LEU A 58 8.68 -9.02 2.62
C LEU A 58 8.98 -9.84 1.36
N LEU A 59 8.19 -9.69 0.30
CA LEU A 59 8.37 -10.38 -0.97
C LEU A 59 9.63 -9.93 -1.73
N VAL A 60 10.17 -8.74 -1.41
CA VAL A 60 11.26 -8.10 -2.17
C VAL A 60 12.45 -7.77 -1.28
N ALA A 61 12.21 -7.22 -0.08
CA ALA A 61 13.25 -6.78 0.85
C ALA A 61 12.95 -7.24 2.28
N PRO A 62 13.06 -8.55 2.60
CA PRO A 62 12.65 -9.12 3.88
C PRO A 62 13.26 -8.43 5.09
N ALA A 63 14.58 -8.25 5.10
CA ALA A 63 15.30 -7.67 6.24
C ALA A 63 14.86 -6.22 6.53
N ALA A 64 14.70 -5.40 5.47
CA ALA A 64 14.26 -4.01 5.61
C ALA A 64 12.81 -3.92 6.09
N ALA A 65 11.93 -4.79 5.56
CA ALA A 65 10.54 -4.89 5.98
C ALA A 65 10.44 -5.26 7.47
N CYS A 66 11.16 -6.30 7.91
CA CYS A 66 11.19 -6.72 9.32
C CYS A 66 11.67 -5.59 10.25
N ALA A 67 12.77 -4.91 9.92
CA ALA A 67 13.28 -3.81 10.73
C ALA A 67 12.26 -2.66 10.86
N ASN A 68 11.55 -2.34 9.77
CA ASN A 68 10.52 -1.31 9.78
C ASN A 68 9.26 -1.73 10.55
N LEU A 69 8.83 -2.98 10.45
CA LEU A 69 7.72 -3.54 11.23
C LEU A 69 8.02 -3.55 12.73
N GLN A 70 9.24 -3.93 13.12
CA GLN A 70 9.71 -3.84 14.51
C GLN A 70 9.71 -2.39 15.01
N ARG A 71 10.14 -1.44 14.17
CA ARG A 71 10.07 -0.02 14.50
C ARG A 71 8.62 0.46 14.73
N LEU A 72 7.68 0.00 13.91
CA LEU A 72 6.25 0.29 14.10
C LEU A 72 5.71 -0.35 15.39
N ALA A 73 6.12 -1.58 15.70
CA ALA A 73 5.76 -2.24 16.95
C ALA A 73 6.23 -1.47 18.19
N VAL A 74 7.52 -1.08 18.22
CA VAL A 74 8.09 -0.24 19.29
C VAL A 74 7.38 1.12 19.41
N ALA A 75 6.85 1.65 18.29
CA ALA A 75 6.05 2.88 18.29
C ALA A 75 4.60 2.68 18.78
N GLY A 76 4.23 1.49 19.26
CA GLY A 76 2.91 1.22 19.85
C GLY A 76 1.79 0.99 18.83
N VAL A 77 2.14 0.59 17.61
CA VAL A 77 1.18 0.32 16.52
C VAL A 77 0.59 -1.09 16.62
N GLU A 78 1.06 -1.91 17.55
CA GLU A 78 0.51 -3.24 17.82
C GLU A 78 -0.85 -3.18 18.51
N GLY A 79 -1.70 -4.12 18.14
CA GLY A 79 -3.01 -4.36 18.74
C GLY A 79 -3.34 -5.85 18.79
N ARG A 80 -4.59 -6.16 19.14
CA ARG A 80 -5.04 -7.54 19.40
C ARG A 80 -4.84 -8.51 18.23
N TYR A 81 -4.93 -8.04 16.99
CA TYR A 81 -4.84 -8.87 15.78
C TYR A 81 -3.57 -8.58 14.97
N GLY A 82 -2.50 -8.15 15.64
CA GLY A 82 -1.27 -7.68 14.98
C GLY A 82 -1.24 -6.16 14.88
N LEU A 83 -0.53 -5.63 13.88
CA LEU A 83 -0.42 -4.19 13.68
C LEU A 83 -1.76 -3.59 13.24
N TYR A 84 -2.09 -2.43 13.82
CA TYR A 84 -3.25 -1.64 13.44
C TYR A 84 -3.17 -1.16 11.99
N GLU A 85 -4.32 -0.74 11.46
CA GLU A 85 -4.52 -0.34 10.08
C GLU A 85 -3.49 0.68 9.56
N ALA A 86 -3.25 1.75 10.32
CA ALA A 86 -2.33 2.80 9.92
C ALA A 86 -1.84 3.67 11.09
N VAL A 87 -0.83 4.47 10.81
CA VAL A 87 -0.40 5.61 11.62
C VAL A 87 -0.43 6.87 10.76
N ASP A 88 -1.20 7.85 11.18
CA ASP A 88 -1.30 9.15 10.51
C ASP A 88 -0.32 10.13 11.15
N TYR A 89 0.58 10.68 10.35
CA TYR A 89 1.57 11.69 10.74
C TYR A 89 1.26 13.05 10.10
N THR A 90 0.09 13.23 9.45
CA THR A 90 -0.24 14.52 8.82
C THR A 90 -0.60 15.56 9.87
N PRO A 91 0.17 16.67 10.00
CA PRO A 91 -0.02 17.65 11.08
C PRO A 91 -1.44 18.21 11.19
N ALA A 92 -2.10 18.44 10.05
CA ALA A 92 -3.46 18.98 10.02
C ALA A 92 -4.54 18.06 10.62
N ARG A 93 -4.23 16.76 10.80
CA ARG A 93 -5.15 15.76 11.37
C ARG A 93 -4.76 15.31 12.77
N LEU A 94 -3.69 15.86 13.34
CA LEU A 94 -3.21 15.45 14.67
C LEU A 94 -3.89 16.25 15.78
N PRO A 95 -4.25 15.61 16.91
CA PRO A 95 -4.58 16.32 18.12
C PRO A 95 -3.41 17.21 18.58
N ARG A 96 -3.72 18.30 19.29
CA ARG A 96 -2.69 19.21 19.81
C ARG A 96 -1.68 18.45 20.69
N GLY A 97 -0.39 18.69 20.43
CA GLY A 97 0.71 18.08 21.18
C GLY A 97 1.07 16.65 20.76
N GLN A 98 0.38 16.06 19.78
CA GLN A 98 0.71 14.73 19.26
C GLN A 98 1.50 14.83 17.96
N SER A 99 2.44 13.91 17.76
CA SER A 99 3.24 13.78 16.53
C SER A 99 2.75 12.67 15.60
N ALA A 100 1.83 11.83 16.07
CA ALA A 100 1.25 10.72 15.33
C ALA A 100 -0.11 10.33 15.92
N ALA A 101 -1.00 9.80 15.09
CA ALA A 101 -2.26 9.20 15.54
C ALA A 101 -2.40 7.79 14.97
N VAL A 102 -2.55 6.79 15.85
CA VAL A 102 -2.78 5.40 15.43
C VAL A 102 -4.25 5.23 15.04
N VAL A 103 -4.47 4.71 13.83
CA VAL A 103 -5.80 4.36 13.30
C VAL A 103 -6.16 3.00 13.86
N ARG A 104 -6.88 2.96 14.99
CA ARG A 104 -7.16 1.74 15.76
C ARG A 104 -8.29 0.89 15.15
N SER A 105 -8.14 0.52 13.89
CA SER A 105 -9.01 -0.41 13.17
C SER A 105 -8.20 -1.56 12.57
N PHE A 106 -8.90 -2.56 12.05
CA PHE A 106 -8.32 -3.65 11.28
C PHE A 106 -9.17 -3.88 10.04
N MET A 107 -8.53 -4.07 8.89
CA MET A 107 -9.22 -4.47 7.67
C MET A 107 -8.88 -5.91 7.31
N ALA A 108 -9.90 -6.72 7.07
CA ALA A 108 -9.72 -8.15 6.79
C ALA A 108 -8.80 -8.40 5.60
N HIS A 109 -8.90 -7.60 4.54
CA HIS A 109 -8.04 -7.75 3.35
C HIS A 109 -6.59 -7.34 3.62
N HIS A 110 -6.34 -6.29 4.41
CA HIS A 110 -4.98 -5.90 4.82
C HIS A 110 -4.32 -6.96 5.70
N GLN A 111 -5.08 -7.56 6.62
CA GLN A 111 -4.60 -8.68 7.44
C GLN A 111 -4.37 -9.93 6.59
N GLY A 112 -5.28 -10.24 5.67
CA GLY A 112 -5.11 -11.34 4.72
C GLY A 112 -3.87 -11.19 3.85
N MET A 113 -3.64 -10.00 3.28
CA MET A 113 -2.44 -9.69 2.51
C MET A 113 -1.16 -9.82 3.34
N SER A 114 -1.18 -9.36 4.59
CA SER A 114 -0.04 -9.47 5.50
C SER A 114 0.30 -10.93 5.80
N LEU A 115 -0.71 -11.76 6.10
CA LEU A 115 -0.53 -13.19 6.33
C LEU A 115 0.00 -13.91 5.09
N LEU A 116 -0.53 -13.59 3.90
CA LEU A 116 -0.04 -14.15 2.64
C LEU A 116 1.41 -13.77 2.35
N ALA A 117 1.85 -12.57 2.72
CA ALA A 117 3.25 -12.16 2.57
C ALA A 117 4.19 -12.91 3.51
N LEU A 118 3.76 -13.14 4.75
CA LEU A 118 4.50 -13.97 5.72
C LEU A 118 4.59 -15.42 5.23
N ASP A 119 3.47 -16.01 4.84
CA ASP A 119 3.40 -17.37 4.28
C ASP A 119 4.26 -17.52 3.02
N HIS A 120 4.25 -16.51 2.15
CA HIS A 120 5.12 -16.46 0.98
C HIS A 120 6.60 -16.59 1.34
N LEU A 121 7.07 -15.80 2.31
CA LEU A 121 8.46 -15.79 2.73
C LEU A 121 8.84 -17.08 3.48
N LEU A 122 8.00 -17.52 4.40
CA LEU A 122 8.29 -18.65 5.30
C LEU A 122 8.10 -20.02 4.65
N GLN A 123 7.11 -20.15 3.75
CA GLN A 123 6.71 -21.43 3.15
C GLN A 123 7.03 -21.52 1.65
N GLN A 124 7.96 -20.68 1.18
CA GLN A 124 8.42 -20.69 -0.21
C GLN A 124 7.25 -20.53 -1.20
N ARG A 125 6.44 -19.48 -1.00
CA ARG A 125 5.46 -18.99 -1.99
C ARG A 125 4.37 -20.02 -2.36
N PRO A 126 3.71 -20.68 -1.39
CA PRO A 126 2.83 -21.81 -1.70
C PRO A 126 1.59 -21.37 -2.48
N MET A 127 1.02 -20.20 -2.19
CA MET A 127 -0.15 -19.69 -2.94
C MET A 127 0.20 -19.35 -4.39
N GLN A 128 1.38 -18.78 -4.65
CA GLN A 128 1.85 -18.52 -6.00
C GLN A 128 2.07 -19.84 -6.75
N ARG A 129 2.75 -20.82 -6.14
CA ARG A 129 2.92 -22.17 -6.74
C ARG A 129 1.59 -22.84 -7.05
N ARG A 130 0.59 -22.70 -6.17
CA ARG A 130 -0.77 -23.20 -6.39
C ARG A 130 -1.42 -22.51 -7.59
N PHE A 131 -1.35 -21.19 -7.67
CA PHE A 131 -1.92 -20.44 -8.78
C PHE A 131 -1.25 -20.78 -10.12
N GLU A 132 0.09 -20.85 -10.14
CA GLU A 132 0.91 -21.26 -11.29
C GLU A 132 0.66 -22.70 -11.77
N SER A 133 0.11 -23.56 -10.91
CA SER A 133 -0.25 -24.93 -11.29
C SER A 133 -1.52 -25.03 -12.14
N ASP A 134 -2.33 -23.97 -12.20
CA ASP A 134 -3.53 -23.94 -13.04
C ASP A 134 -3.16 -23.95 -14.53
N PRO A 135 -3.68 -24.90 -15.34
CA PRO A 135 -3.35 -24.99 -16.77
C PRO A 135 -3.68 -23.73 -17.57
N SER A 136 -4.77 -23.03 -17.24
CA SER A 136 -5.21 -21.82 -17.94
C SER A 136 -4.26 -20.66 -17.67
N LEU A 137 -3.82 -20.52 -16.42
CA LEU A 137 -2.78 -19.54 -16.08
C LEU A 137 -1.46 -19.91 -16.73
N ARG A 138 -1.03 -21.17 -16.62
CA ARG A 138 0.25 -21.63 -17.17
C ARG A 138 0.36 -21.41 -18.68
N ALA A 139 -0.73 -21.60 -19.42
CA ALA A 139 -0.80 -21.35 -20.86
C ALA A 139 -0.58 -19.87 -21.22
N THR A 140 -0.91 -18.95 -20.33
CA THR A 140 -0.84 -17.49 -20.56
C THR A 140 0.36 -16.82 -19.86
N LEU A 141 1.01 -17.50 -18.91
CA LEU A 141 2.04 -16.92 -18.06
C LEU A 141 3.25 -16.39 -18.84
N LEU A 142 3.62 -17.05 -19.95
CA LEU A 142 4.72 -16.60 -20.82
C LEU A 142 4.37 -15.31 -21.57
N LEU A 143 3.10 -15.10 -21.92
CA LEU A 143 2.64 -13.86 -22.57
C LEU A 143 2.76 -12.67 -21.60
N LEU A 144 2.51 -12.89 -20.31
CA LEU A 144 2.67 -11.86 -19.27
C LEU A 144 4.15 -11.46 -19.04
N GLN A 145 5.10 -12.28 -19.49
CA GLN A 145 6.54 -12.02 -19.40
C GLN A 145 7.11 -11.43 -20.69
N GLU A 146 6.29 -11.31 -21.75
CA GLU A 146 6.72 -10.73 -23.01
C GLU A 146 7.08 -9.25 -22.82
N ARG A 147 8.27 -8.87 -23.28
CA ARG A 147 8.69 -7.46 -23.25
C ARG A 147 7.87 -6.69 -24.25
N VAL A 148 7.48 -5.46 -23.91
CA VAL A 148 6.86 -4.53 -24.87
C VAL A 148 7.74 -4.44 -26.13
N PRO A 149 7.21 -4.75 -27.33
CA PRO A 149 7.99 -4.72 -28.55
C PRO A 149 8.58 -3.33 -28.79
N LYS A 150 9.88 -3.25 -29.03
CA LYS A 150 10.58 -1.97 -29.28
C LYS A 150 10.12 -1.26 -30.56
N THR A 151 9.41 -1.96 -31.43
CA THR A 151 8.86 -1.48 -32.70
C THR A 151 7.37 -1.13 -32.63
N ALA A 152 6.71 -1.36 -31.49
CA ALA A 152 5.35 -0.88 -31.30
C ALA A 152 5.42 0.65 -31.24
N ALA A 153 4.86 1.32 -32.26
CA ALA A 153 4.66 2.76 -32.25
C ALA A 153 4.05 3.14 -30.90
N GLU A 154 4.63 4.15 -30.26
CA GLU A 154 4.24 4.60 -28.93
C GLU A 154 2.71 4.71 -28.87
N TYR A 155 2.06 3.81 -28.10
CA TYR A 155 0.67 3.97 -27.71
C TYR A 155 0.57 5.15 -26.73
N ARG A 156 0.82 6.36 -27.25
CA ARG A 156 0.44 7.61 -26.62
C ARG A 156 -1.08 7.72 -26.78
N HIS A 157 -1.77 7.83 -25.65
CA HIS A 157 -3.20 8.11 -25.48
C HIS A 157 -4.16 6.91 -25.35
N ALA A 158 -4.27 6.40 -24.12
CA ALA A 158 -5.54 5.88 -23.60
C ALA A 158 -6.03 6.72 -22.41
N SER A 159 -5.82 8.04 -22.46
CA SER A 159 -6.34 8.99 -21.45
C SER A 159 -6.66 10.37 -22.04
N ALA A 160 -7.26 10.42 -23.24
CA ALA A 160 -7.84 11.64 -23.76
C ALA A 160 -9.17 11.30 -24.45
N ALA A 161 -10.23 11.99 -24.02
CA ALA A 161 -11.57 12.06 -24.61
C ALA A 161 -12.57 10.91 -24.33
N LEU A 162 -13.05 10.85 -23.08
CA LEU A 162 -14.50 10.69 -22.83
C LEU A 162 -15.02 12.04 -22.34
N ALA A 163 -15.25 12.97 -23.28
CA ALA A 163 -16.06 14.15 -23.04
C ALA A 163 -17.35 13.99 -23.87
N PRO A 164 -18.55 14.02 -23.25
CA PRO A 164 -19.79 13.88 -23.99
C PRO A 164 -20.04 15.14 -24.82
N GLN A 165 -20.26 14.96 -26.12
CA GLN A 165 -20.78 16.01 -26.99
C GLN A 165 -22.27 16.21 -26.68
N ALA A 166 -22.63 17.41 -26.23
CA ALA A 166 -24.01 17.85 -26.14
C ALA A 166 -24.55 18.06 -27.56
N LEU A 167 -25.66 17.40 -27.89
CA LEU A 167 -26.45 17.68 -29.09
C LEU A 167 -27.38 18.87 -28.79
N ALA A 168 -27.31 19.87 -29.67
CA ALA A 168 -28.29 20.93 -29.82
C ALA A 168 -29.53 20.43 -30.58
#